data_AF-A0A101JFR7-F1
#
_entry.id   AF-A0A101JFR7-F1
#
_cell.length_a   1.000
_cell.length_b   1.000
_cell.length_c   1.000
_cell.angle_alpha   90.00
_cell.angle_beta   90.00
_cell.angle_gamma   90.00
#
_symmetry.space_group_name_H-M   'P 1'
#
loop_
_entity.id
_entity.type
_entity.pdbx_description
1 polymer ?
#
loop_
_entity_poly.entity_id
_entity_poly.type
_entity_poly.pdbx_seq_one_letter_code
_entity_poly.pdbx_strand_id
1 'polypeptide(L)'
;MTTDWRGAWTTALDELEMDVSAVEAMLADEHRHADTPPADIWKPPTELGALPLDLRPRADGILTRQLAAAEEIARRLTANRQQAKMTSRIETGEAIKRPIYLDCAM
;
A
#
# COMPACT_ATOMS: atom_id res chain seq x y z
N MET A 1 -21.51 10.10 -31.27
CA MET A 1 -21.02 10.79 -30.07
C MET A 1 -20.94 9.90 -28.83
N THR A 2 -21.30 8.61 -28.88
CA THR A 2 -21.11 7.64 -27.78
C THR A 2 -19.70 7.06 -27.69
N THR A 3 -18.92 7.18 -28.76
CA THR A 3 -17.55 6.66 -28.82
C THR A 3 -16.59 7.46 -27.94
N ASP A 4 -16.88 8.75 -27.73
CA ASP A 4 -15.99 9.68 -27.04
C ASP A 4 -15.92 9.40 -25.52
N TRP A 5 -17.09 9.28 -24.87
CA TRP A 5 -17.15 8.95 -23.43
C TRP A 5 -16.67 7.53 -23.12
N ARG A 6 -16.95 6.55 -23.99
CA ARG A 6 -16.43 5.19 -23.86
C ARG A 6 -14.91 5.15 -24.01
N GLY A 7 -14.37 5.90 -24.96
CA GLY A 7 -12.93 6.07 -25.14
C GLY A 7 -12.29 6.67 -23.89
N ALA A 8 -12.89 7.74 -23.35
CA ALA A 8 -12.42 8.38 -22.12
C ALA A 8 -12.42 7.42 -20.91
N TRP A 9 -13.46 6.59 -20.74
CA TRP A 9 -13.46 5.54 -19.72
C TRP A 9 -12.38 4.48 -19.94
N THR A 10 -12.13 4.11 -21.19
CA THR A 10 -11.09 3.11 -21.52
C THR A 10 -9.72 3.66 -21.14
N THR A 11 -9.40 4.89 -21.54
CA THR A 11 -8.15 5.57 -21.18
C THR A 11 -8.00 5.70 -19.67
N ALA A 12 -9.04 6.11 -18.95
CA ALA A 12 -8.99 6.23 -17.49
C ALA A 12 -8.73 4.88 -16.79
N LEU A 13 -9.30 3.78 -17.30
CA LEU A 13 -9.03 2.44 -16.77
C LEU A 13 -7.64 1.93 -17.16
N ASP A 14 -7.12 2.29 -18.33
CA ASP A 14 -5.75 1.96 -18.75
C ASP A 14 -4.71 2.64 -17.83
N GLU A 15 -4.90 3.94 -17.53
CA GLU A 15 -4.06 4.68 -16.59
C GLU A 15 -4.09 4.04 -15.19
N LEU A 16 -5.29 3.73 -14.68
CA LEU A 16 -5.46 3.10 -13.37
C LEU A 16 -4.79 1.72 -13.30
N GLU A 17 -4.89 0.93 -14.36
CA GLU A 17 -4.25 -0.38 -14.44
C GLU A 17 -2.72 -0.29 -14.50
N MET A 18 -2.18 0.74 -15.17
CA MET A 18 -0.75 1.03 -15.18
C MET A 18 -0.24 1.40 -13.79
N ASP A 19 -0.96 2.26 -13.07
CA ASP A 19 -0.61 2.66 -11.70
C ASP A 19 -0.62 1.47 -10.74
N VAL A 20 -1.65 0.63 -10.81
CA VAL A 20 -1.74 -0.60 -9.99
C VAL A 20 -0.58 -1.54 -10.27
N SER A 21 -0.23 -1.73 -11.54
CA SER A 21 0.89 -2.59 -11.94
C SER A 21 2.24 -2.03 -11.45
N ALA A 22 2.41 -0.71 -11.42
CA ALA A 22 3.59 -0.07 -10.85
C ALA A 22 3.68 -0.32 -9.34
N VAL A 23 2.59 -0.16 -8.58
CA VAL A 23 2.54 -0.44 -7.15
C VAL A 23 2.85 -1.91 -6.85
N GLU A 24 2.25 -2.84 -7.60
CA GLU A 24 2.52 -4.27 -7.45
C GLU A 24 4.00 -4.60 -7.73
N ALA A 25 4.60 -4.00 -8.76
CA ALA A 25 6.02 -4.17 -9.06
C ALA A 25 6.93 -3.62 -7.95
N MET A 26 6.56 -2.49 -7.32
CA MET A 26 7.27 -1.94 -6.17
C MET A 26 7.14 -2.81 -4.93
N LEU A 27 5.98 -3.43 -4.71
CA LEU A 27 5.78 -4.39 -3.63
C LEU A 27 6.57 -5.69 -3.89
N ALA A 28 6.71 -6.11 -5.15
CA ALA A 28 7.50 -7.28 -5.50
C ALA A 28 9.01 -7.02 -5.33
N ASP A 29 9.51 -5.80 -5.57
CA ASP A 29 10.92 -5.46 -5.41
C ASP A 29 11.23 -4.81 -4.06
N GLU A 30 11.52 -5.65 -3.07
CA GLU A 30 11.83 -5.26 -1.68
C GLU A 30 13.09 -4.39 -1.54
N HIS A 31 13.98 -4.35 -2.55
CA HIS A 31 15.28 -3.67 -2.47
C HIS A 31 15.31 -2.29 -3.13
N ARG A 32 14.30 -1.93 -3.94
CA ARG A 32 14.21 -0.63 -4.61
C ARG A 32 13.49 0.39 -3.73
N HIS A 33 14.16 0.93 -2.72
CA HIS A 33 13.54 1.92 -1.80
C HIS A 33 14.26 3.27 -1.72
N ALA A 34 15.37 3.48 -2.44
CA ALA A 34 16.13 4.72 -2.32
C ALA A 34 15.56 5.90 -3.13
N ASP A 35 14.97 5.65 -4.31
CA ASP A 35 14.62 6.71 -5.29
C ASP A 35 13.22 6.56 -5.89
N THR A 36 12.21 6.21 -5.08
CA THR A 36 10.82 6.23 -5.58
C THR A 36 10.35 7.67 -5.71
N PRO A 37 9.96 8.14 -6.91
CA PRO A 37 9.37 9.47 -7.08
C PRO A 37 8.10 9.62 -6.23
N PRO A 38 7.75 10.83 -5.77
CA PRO A 38 6.48 11.07 -5.11
C PRO A 38 5.34 10.60 -6.01
N ALA A 39 4.47 9.72 -5.51
CA ALA A 39 3.28 9.31 -6.23
C ALA A 39 2.35 10.53 -6.39
N ASP A 40 1.82 10.74 -7.60
CA ASP A 40 0.79 11.75 -7.81
C ASP A 40 -0.50 11.30 -7.09
N ILE A 41 -1.23 12.26 -6.52
CA ILE A 41 -2.45 11.96 -5.78
C ILE A 41 -3.53 11.63 -6.80
N TRP A 42 -3.94 10.37 -6.87
CA TRP A 42 -5.02 9.92 -7.75
C TRP A 42 -6.29 10.74 -7.52
N LYS A 43 -6.83 11.31 -8.61
CA LYS A 43 -8.09 12.05 -8.60
C LYS A 43 -9.11 11.29 -9.44
N PRO A 44 -10.28 10.94 -8.88
CA PRO A 44 -11.30 10.25 -9.63
C PRO A 44 -11.80 11.17 -10.77
N PRO A 45 -11.86 10.68 -12.01
CA PRO A 45 -12.34 11.47 -13.12
C PRO A 45 -13.87 11.66 -13.01
N THR A 46 -14.31 12.89 -12.69
CA THR A 46 -15.72 13.23 -12.44
C THR A 46 -16.53 13.46 -13.72
N GLU A 47 -15.88 13.77 -14.83
CA GLU A 47 -16.52 14.20 -16.07
C GLU A 47 -16.84 13.06 -17.05
N LEU A 48 -16.60 11.79 -16.66
CA LEU A 48 -16.72 10.64 -17.57
C LEU A 48 -18.16 10.12 -17.77
N GLY A 49 -19.13 10.65 -17.03
CA GLY A 49 -20.51 10.15 -17.05
C GLY A 49 -20.64 8.75 -16.42
N ALA A 50 -21.71 8.02 -16.73
CA ALA A 50 -21.92 6.69 -16.18
C ALA A 50 -20.95 5.65 -16.79
N LEU A 51 -20.48 4.69 -16.00
CA LEU A 51 -19.61 3.61 -16.48
C LEU A 51 -20.35 2.69 -17.48
N PRO A 52 -19.77 2.39 -18.66
CA PRO A 52 -20.34 1.39 -19.58
C PRO A 52 -20.41 0.01 -18.93
N LEU A 53 -21.54 -0.69 -19.07
CA LEU A 53 -21.76 -2.01 -18.44
C LEU A 53 -20.75 -3.08 -18.87
N ASP A 54 -20.20 -2.98 -20.07
CA ASP A 54 -19.22 -3.91 -20.60
C ASP A 54 -17.80 -3.67 -20.04
N LEU A 55 -17.50 -2.47 -19.55
CA LEU A 55 -16.25 -2.17 -18.86
C LEU A 55 -16.31 -2.50 -17.37
N ARG A 56 -17.51 -2.78 -16.84
CA ARG A 56 -17.71 -3.10 -15.41
C ARG A 56 -16.84 -4.27 -14.91
N PRO A 57 -16.76 -5.43 -15.60
CA PRO A 57 -15.90 -6.52 -15.14
C PRO A 57 -14.42 -6.13 -15.06
N ARG A 58 -13.96 -5.27 -15.97
CA ARG A 58 -12.59 -4.75 -15.98
C ARG A 58 -12.35 -3.83 -14.78
N ALA A 59 -13.26 -2.89 -14.54
CA ALA A 59 -13.18 -1.98 -13.39
C ALA A 59 -13.18 -2.74 -12.05
N ASP A 60 -14.04 -3.76 -11.91
CA ASP A 60 -14.10 -4.61 -10.71
C ASP A 60 -12.77 -5.39 -10.51
N GLY A 61 -12.14 -5.85 -11.59
CA GLY A 61 -10.83 -6.51 -11.55
C GLY A 61 -9.72 -5.57 -11.08
N ILE A 62 -9.70 -4.34 -11.57
CA ILE A 62 -8.73 -3.32 -11.15
C ILE A 62 -8.94 -2.97 -9.66
N LEU A 63 -10.19 -2.75 -9.23
CA LEU A 63 -10.51 -2.45 -7.83
C LEU A 63 -10.08 -3.59 -6.89
N THR A 64 -10.29 -4.83 -7.31
CA THR A 64 -9.87 -6.01 -6.53
C THR A 64 -8.35 -5.99 -6.29
N ARG A 65 -7.56 -5.71 -7.34
CA ARG A 65 -6.09 -5.61 -7.25
C ARG A 65 -5.65 -4.44 -6.38
N GLN A 66 -6.32 -3.29 -6.47
CA GLN A 66 -6.06 -2.13 -5.62
C GLN A 66 -6.24 -2.45 -4.14
N LEU A 67 -7.33 -3.12 -3.78
CA LEU A 67 -7.58 -3.51 -2.38
C LEU A 67 -6.52 -4.50 -1.87
N ALA A 68 -6.12 -5.48 -2.69
CA ALA A 68 -5.07 -6.41 -2.34
C ALA A 68 -3.71 -5.70 -2.13
N ALA A 69 -3.35 -4.76 -3.00
CA ALA A 69 -2.14 -3.96 -2.86
C ALA A 69 -2.19 -3.07 -1.60
N ALA A 70 -3.32 -2.45 -1.30
CA ALA A 70 -3.50 -1.63 -0.10
C ALA A 70 -3.37 -2.47 1.18
N GLU A 71 -3.94 -3.67 1.20
CA GLU A 71 -3.80 -4.63 2.31
C GLU A 71 -2.32 -5.03 2.52
N GLU A 72 -1.60 -5.32 1.43
CA GLU A 72 -0.18 -5.64 1.47
C GLU A 72 0.66 -4.50 2.06
N ILE A 73 0.42 -3.27 1.60
CA ILE A 73 1.09 -2.06 2.10
C ILE A 73 0.84 -1.91 3.61
N ALA A 74 -0.41 -2.02 4.06
CA ALA A 74 -0.76 -1.91 5.47
C ALA A 74 -0.09 -3.00 6.32
N ARG A 75 -0.02 -4.24 5.81
CA ARG A 75 0.65 -5.36 6.46
C ARG A 75 2.15 -5.10 6.62
N ARG A 76 2.83 -4.68 5.56
CA ARG A 76 4.27 -4.37 5.59
C ARG A 76 4.60 -3.19 6.48
N LEU A 77 3.79 -2.12 6.45
CA LEU A 77 3.96 -0.97 7.34
C LEU A 77 3.86 -1.36 8.81
N THR A 78 2.93 -2.25 9.14
CA THR A 78 2.76 -2.75 10.52
C THR A 78 3.94 -3.62 10.95
N ALA A 79 4.43 -4.51 10.07
CA ALA A 79 5.60 -5.33 10.34
C ALA A 79 6.87 -4.49 10.54
N ASN A 80 7.10 -3.49 9.68
CA ASN A 80 8.23 -2.57 9.78
C ASN A 80 8.21 -1.80 11.11
N ARG A 81 7.04 -1.29 11.55
CA ARG A 81 6.90 -0.63 12.86
C ARG A 81 7.23 -1.55 14.04
N GLN A 82 6.85 -2.83 13.98
CA GLN A 82 7.19 -3.80 15.02
C GLN A 82 8.70 -4.08 15.07
N GLN A 83 9.33 -4.22 13.90
CA GLN A 83 10.78 -4.38 13.79
C GLN A 83 11.52 -3.15 14.33
N ALA A 84 11.13 -1.94 13.94
CA ALA A 84 11.71 -0.70 14.45
C ALA A 84 11.60 -0.59 15.99
N LYS A 85 10.46 -1.01 16.56
CA LYS A 85 10.26 -1.05 18.03
C LYS A 85 11.14 -2.09 18.72
N MET A 86 11.43 -3.22 18.07
CA MET A 86 12.33 -4.24 18.61
C MET A 86 13.79 -3.77 18.54
N THR A 87 14.20 -3.20 17.41
CA THR A 87 15.53 -2.62 17.22
C THR A 87 15.79 -1.50 18.22
N SER A 88 14.85 -0.58 18.43
CA SER A 88 15.02 0.50 19.41
C SER A 88 15.14 0.01 20.86
N ARG A 89 14.48 -1.10 21.22
CA ARG A 89 14.64 -1.75 22.53
C ARG A 89 16.02 -2.37 22.71
N ILE A 90 16.55 -2.99 21.66
CA ILE A 90 17.91 -3.57 21.65
C ILE A 90 18.96 -2.45 21.73
N GLU A 91 18.83 -1.41 20.90
CA GLU A 91 19.76 -0.27 20.84
C GLU A 91 19.79 0.56 22.13
N THR A 92 18.63 0.77 22.76
CA THR A 92 18.56 1.47 24.06
C THR A 92 19.13 0.62 25.21
N GLY A 93 19.42 -0.67 24.96
CA GLY A 93 19.95 -1.56 25.98
C GLY A 93 19.01 -1.68 27.16
N GLU A 94 17.69 -1.73 26.93
CA GLU A 94 16.71 -1.98 27.99
C GLU A 94 16.87 -3.43 28.46
N ALA A 95 17.90 -3.64 29.27
CA ALA A 95 18.17 -4.87 29.95
C ALA A 95 16.90 -5.22 30.72
N ILE A 96 16.33 -6.38 30.42
CA ILE A 96 15.27 -7.01 31.21
C ILE A 96 15.67 -6.81 32.67
N LYS A 97 14.94 -5.96 33.41
CA LYS A 97 15.20 -5.71 34.84
C LYS A 97 15.09 -7.06 35.54
N ARG A 98 16.23 -7.70 35.80
CA ARG A 98 16.28 -8.95 36.56
C ARG A 98 15.78 -8.62 37.97
N PRO A 99 14.73 -9.29 38.46
CA PRO A 99 14.29 -9.06 39.83
C PRO A 99 15.41 -9.51 40.77
N ILE A 100 15.95 -8.58 41.55
CA ILE A 100 16.91 -8.85 42.61
C ILE A 100 16.11 -9.02 43.89
N TYR A 101 16.14 -10.22 44.45
CA TYR A 101 15.59 -10.48 45.78
C TYR A 101 16.65 -10.09 46.81
N LEU A 102 16.35 -9.08 47.63
CA LEU A 102 17.13 -8.74 48.80
C LEU A 102 16.54 -9.53 49.98
N ASP A 103 17.30 -10.49 50.50
CA ASP A 103 16.96 -11.17 51.74
C ASP A 103 17.42 -10.29 52.91
N CYS A 104 16.47 -9.60 53.54
CA CYS A 104 16.70 -8.88 54.79
C CYS A 104 16.40 -9.83 55.95
N ALA A 105 17.39 -10.64 56.33
CA ALA A 105 17.37 -11.34 57.61
C ALA A 105 17.81 -10.36 58.71
N MET A 106 16.97 -10.22 59.75
CA MET A 106 17.24 -9.44 60.98
C MET A 106 17.70 -10.38 62.09
#